data_AF-A0A7N2LXL5-F1
#
_entry.id   AF-A0A7N2LXL5-F1
#
_cell.length_a   1.000
_cell.length_b   1.000
_cell.length_c   1.000
_cell.angle_alpha   90.00
_cell.angle_beta   90.00
_cell.angle_gamma   90.00
#
_symmetry.space_group_name_H-M   'P 1'
#
loop_
_entity.id
_entity.type
_entity.pdbx_description
1 polymer ?
#
loop_
_entity_poly.entity_id
_entity_poly.type
_entity_poly.pdbx_seq_one_letter_code
_entity_poly.pdbx_strand_id
1 'polypeptide(L)'
;MAFTLNRQIIGGIVPALLKVSILVEICFAQDVPAFFVFGDSLADPGNNNYIVSLTKANYIPNGIDFGMPTGRFTNGRTIVDIIGKIFSPGQELGFKDYLPPYLAPTTAGVVILQGVNYASGGGGILNDTGKIFGGRINLDAQIDNFANSRQDIISSIGAPEALTLFGKAFFSVTIGSNDFLDNYLTPVISAVKQKLVTPNVFVGAMISRYRLQLMRLYNLGARKIIVANVGPIGCIPYQRDINLSTGPDCVSFSNQLAQLFNAELKCLITDLSSNLQGSKFVYADAYSIVEDILKNYISYGFENANSACCYLVGRFGGLTPCGPLSKVCSDRSKFGIFPSWGLSQKLSRIIGPNKAREVSLTATPLTAEVAERLGFVNYVVEEGELLKKARETGEGILKNNQDLVLRYKSVINDGLKLDLGHALALEKERAHDYYNGMTKEQFEKMQQFIAGRSSKKPSSKL
;
A
#
# COMPACT_ATOMS: atom_id res chain seq x y z
N MET A 1 0.11 14.98 0.68
CA MET A 1 0.51 13.61 1.02
C MET A 1 -0.72 12.82 1.48
N ALA A 2 -0.82 11.53 1.14
CA ALA A 2 -1.47 10.55 2.01
C ALA A 2 -0.33 9.87 2.78
N PHE A 3 -0.21 10.04 4.10
CA PHE A 3 -1.04 9.39 5.10
C PHE A 3 -1.27 7.90 4.83
N THR A 4 -0.57 7.07 5.59
CA THR A 4 -1.19 5.89 6.18
C THR A 4 -1.47 6.17 7.65
N LEU A 5 -2.72 6.46 7.97
CA LEU A 5 -3.31 5.96 9.20
C LEU A 5 -3.75 4.51 8.96
N ASN A 6 -3.68 3.67 9.98
CA ASN A 6 -4.26 2.34 10.00
C ASN A 6 -5.59 2.44 10.79
N ARG A 7 -6.68 1.84 10.26
CA ARG A 7 -7.99 1.52 10.91
C ARG A 7 -9.20 2.46 10.74
N GLN A 8 -10.39 1.84 10.80
CA GLN A 8 -11.66 2.25 10.17
C GLN A 8 -12.83 2.41 11.18
N ILE A 9 -14.01 2.88 10.70
CA ILE A 9 -15.36 2.56 11.24
C ILE A 9 -16.34 2.35 10.06
N ILE A 10 -17.41 1.56 10.26
CA ILE A 10 -18.29 0.91 9.26
C ILE A 10 -19.71 1.53 9.18
N GLY A 11 -20.31 1.55 7.98
CA GLY A 11 -21.71 1.08 7.76
C GLY A 11 -22.89 2.05 7.56
N GLY A 12 -23.88 1.62 6.76
CA GLY A 12 -25.32 1.97 6.95
C GLY A 12 -26.07 2.62 5.78
N ILE A 13 -27.07 1.92 5.19
CA ILE A 13 -27.74 2.20 3.91
C ILE A 13 -29.24 1.80 4.01
N VAL A 14 -30.29 2.40 3.40
CA VAL A 14 -30.58 3.67 2.66
C VAL A 14 -32.13 3.79 2.57
N PRO A 15 -32.77 4.99 2.53
CA PRO A 15 -33.70 5.24 1.42
C PRO A 15 -33.72 6.68 0.90
N ALA A 16 -33.27 6.86 -0.34
CA ALA A 16 -33.68 7.93 -1.24
C ALA A 16 -34.24 7.27 -2.51
N LEU A 17 -35.57 7.12 -2.56
CA LEU A 17 -36.26 6.39 -3.62
C LEU A 17 -36.76 7.33 -4.74
N LEU A 18 -36.91 6.75 -5.94
CA LEU A 18 -37.45 7.35 -7.16
C LEU A 18 -36.62 8.48 -7.80
N LYS A 19 -35.47 8.11 -8.40
CA LYS A 19 -35.18 8.35 -9.84
C LYS A 19 -33.90 7.67 -10.39
N VAL A 20 -33.44 6.58 -9.77
CA VAL A 20 -32.32 5.75 -10.27
C VAL A 20 -32.76 4.28 -10.32
N SER A 21 -33.49 3.90 -11.38
CA SER A 21 -34.08 2.55 -11.51
C SER A 21 -33.54 1.72 -12.67
N ILE A 22 -32.51 2.18 -13.38
CA ILE A 22 -31.88 1.47 -14.53
C ILE A 22 -30.33 1.46 -14.46
N LEU A 23 -29.71 1.97 -13.38
CA LEU A 23 -28.23 2.06 -13.24
C LEU A 23 -27.65 1.51 -11.92
N VAL A 24 -28.40 0.69 -11.18
CA VAL A 24 -27.96 0.11 -9.89
C VAL A 24 -27.40 -1.31 -10.06
N GLU A 25 -26.40 -1.48 -10.93
CA GLU A 25 -25.71 -2.78 -11.08
C GLU A 25 -24.18 -2.68 -11.24
N ILE A 26 -23.59 -1.48 -11.13
CA ILE A 26 -22.14 -1.31 -11.33
C ILE A 26 -21.45 -0.65 -10.13
N CYS A 27 -20.71 -1.49 -9.40
CA CYS A 27 -19.56 -1.16 -8.55
C CYS A 27 -19.78 -0.38 -7.23
N PHE A 28 -20.43 -1.03 -6.26
CA PHE A 28 -19.80 -1.07 -4.94
C PHE A 28 -18.56 -1.95 -5.05
N ALA A 29 -17.39 -1.46 -4.62
CA ALA A 29 -16.19 -2.28 -4.51
C ALA A 29 -16.40 -3.31 -3.40
N GLN A 30 -16.77 -4.53 -3.78
CA GLN A 30 -16.99 -5.64 -2.86
C GLN A 30 -15.66 -5.96 -2.16
N ASP A 31 -15.66 -6.01 -0.82
CA ASP A 31 -14.46 -6.31 -0.02
C ASP A 31 -13.72 -7.53 -0.59
N VAL A 32 -12.41 -7.37 -0.79
CA VAL A 32 -11.57 -8.44 -1.32
C VAL A 32 -11.27 -9.41 -0.17
N PRO A 33 -11.76 -10.67 -0.22
CA PRO A 33 -11.64 -11.56 0.93
C PRO A 33 -10.23 -12.16 1.05
N ALA A 34 -9.49 -12.25 -0.05
CA ALA A 34 -8.08 -12.59 -0.03
C ALA A 34 -7.31 -12.01 -1.24
N PHE A 35 -6.00 -11.79 -1.07
CA PHE A 35 -5.10 -11.34 -2.14
C PHE A 35 -3.81 -12.19 -2.18
N PHE A 36 -3.58 -12.89 -3.29
CA PHE A 36 -2.41 -13.75 -3.49
C PHE A 36 -1.44 -13.12 -4.50
N VAL A 37 -0.16 -13.03 -4.15
CA VAL A 37 0.84 -12.28 -4.94
C VAL A 37 1.97 -13.19 -5.39
N PHE A 38 2.33 -13.07 -6.68
CA PHE A 38 3.42 -13.77 -7.34
C PHE A 38 4.28 -12.72 -8.04
N GLY A 39 5.60 -12.94 -8.10
CA GLY A 39 6.47 -11.97 -8.76
C GLY A 39 7.95 -12.08 -8.44
N ASP A 40 8.67 -11.05 -8.84
CA ASP A 40 10.08 -10.84 -8.53
C ASP A 40 10.29 -9.85 -7.35
N SER A 41 11.46 -9.23 -7.28
CA SER A 41 11.85 -8.22 -6.29
C SER A 41 10.91 -7.01 -6.23
N LEU A 42 10.15 -6.71 -7.29
CA LEU A 42 9.16 -5.64 -7.30
C LEU A 42 7.94 -5.92 -6.39
N ALA A 43 7.75 -7.19 -6.00
CA ALA A 43 6.66 -7.64 -5.13
C ALA A 43 7.12 -8.42 -3.89
N ASP A 44 8.39 -8.82 -3.79
CA ASP A 44 8.91 -9.63 -2.67
C ASP A 44 8.80 -8.89 -1.30
N PRO A 45 8.10 -9.46 -0.31
CA PRO A 45 7.97 -8.88 1.03
C PRO A 45 9.12 -9.30 1.98
N GLY A 46 9.93 -10.29 1.58
CA GLY A 46 11.01 -10.89 2.35
C GLY A 46 11.15 -12.42 2.24
N ASN A 47 10.61 -13.09 1.22
CA ASN A 47 10.77 -14.53 1.03
C ASN A 47 12.24 -14.92 0.90
N ASN A 48 13.03 -14.10 0.20
CA ASN A 48 14.46 -14.35 0.00
C ASN A 48 15.29 -14.38 1.30
N ASN A 49 14.75 -13.88 2.41
CA ASN A 49 15.42 -13.96 3.71
C ASN A 49 15.61 -15.41 4.16
N TYR A 50 14.65 -16.28 3.85
CA TYR A 50 14.54 -17.66 4.32
C TYR A 50 15.27 -18.70 3.45
N ILE A 51 15.97 -18.25 2.39
CA ILE A 51 16.75 -19.11 1.48
C ILE A 51 18.20 -18.63 1.38
N VAL A 52 19.11 -19.52 0.97
CA VAL A 52 20.52 -19.16 0.71
C VAL A 52 20.60 -18.47 -0.65
N SER A 53 20.64 -17.15 -0.63
CA SER A 53 20.50 -16.29 -1.82
C SER A 53 21.39 -15.05 -1.72
N LEU A 54 21.91 -14.61 -2.87
CA LEU A 54 22.58 -13.31 -3.02
C LEU A 54 21.57 -12.17 -3.26
N THR A 55 20.36 -12.44 -3.74
CA THR A 55 19.28 -11.46 -3.89
C THR A 55 18.52 -11.31 -2.58
N LYS A 56 19.07 -10.58 -1.61
CA LYS A 56 18.37 -10.21 -0.36
C LYS A 56 18.31 -8.70 -0.19
N ALA A 57 17.30 -8.21 0.53
CA ALA A 57 17.12 -6.80 0.89
C ALA A 57 16.76 -6.63 2.39
N ASN A 58 17.25 -7.52 3.25
CA ASN A 58 17.07 -7.50 4.71
C ASN A 58 18.16 -6.69 5.45
N TYR A 59 18.70 -5.67 4.79
CA TYR A 59 19.74 -4.82 5.32
C TYR A 59 19.57 -3.38 4.81
N ILE A 60 20.06 -2.44 5.62
CA ILE A 60 20.05 -0.99 5.33
C ILE A 60 20.77 -0.73 3.98
N PRO A 61 20.28 0.22 3.15
CA PRO A 61 19.17 1.15 3.41
C PRO A 61 17.80 0.70 2.90
N ASN A 62 17.63 -0.57 2.50
CA ASN A 62 16.29 -1.10 2.21
C ASN A 62 15.42 -1.03 3.48
N GLY A 63 14.15 -0.67 3.33
CA GLY A 63 13.22 -0.47 4.46
C GLY A 63 13.50 0.74 5.37
N ILE A 64 14.42 1.66 5.03
CA ILE A 64 14.72 2.86 5.83
C ILE A 64 13.47 3.73 6.10
N ASP A 65 12.55 3.82 5.15
CA ASP A 65 11.28 4.54 5.24
C ASP A 65 10.09 3.61 5.59
N PHE A 66 10.36 2.31 5.75
CA PHE A 66 9.46 1.32 6.36
C PHE A 66 9.69 1.19 7.88
N GLY A 67 10.77 1.76 8.40
CA GLY A 67 11.20 1.69 9.80
C GLY A 67 12.27 0.61 10.08
N MET A 68 12.32 -0.44 9.25
CA MET A 68 13.37 -1.47 9.30
C MET A 68 13.45 -2.25 7.97
N PRO A 69 14.61 -2.86 7.63
CA PRO A 69 14.71 -3.73 6.47
C PRO A 69 13.89 -5.02 6.65
N THR A 70 12.91 -5.27 5.78
CA THR A 70 12.10 -6.51 5.83
C THR A 70 12.49 -7.55 4.77
N GLY A 71 13.35 -7.21 3.81
CA GLY A 71 13.53 -7.99 2.58
C GLY A 71 12.79 -7.45 1.35
N ARG A 72 12.06 -6.33 1.50
CA ARG A 72 11.52 -5.55 0.36
C ARG A 72 12.65 -4.80 -0.36
N PHE A 73 12.71 -4.88 -1.69
CA PHE A 73 13.72 -4.23 -2.53
C PHE A 73 13.41 -2.75 -2.79
N THR A 74 13.18 -2.00 -1.72
CA THR A 74 12.78 -0.58 -1.74
C THR A 74 13.11 0.07 -0.40
N ASN A 75 13.17 1.39 -0.35
CA ASN A 75 13.23 2.15 0.90
C ASN A 75 11.97 1.98 1.75
N GLY A 76 10.82 1.69 1.15
CA GLY A 76 9.53 1.65 1.83
C GLY A 76 8.63 0.47 1.43
N ARG A 77 7.46 0.79 0.87
CA ARG A 77 6.44 -0.17 0.44
C ARG A 77 6.60 -0.55 -1.02
N THR A 78 6.27 -1.79 -1.35
CA THR A 78 6.06 -2.22 -2.75
C THR A 78 4.70 -1.73 -3.26
N ILE A 79 4.47 -1.82 -4.57
CA ILE A 79 3.15 -1.51 -5.16
C ILE A 79 2.08 -2.49 -4.64
N VAL A 80 2.42 -3.77 -4.46
CA VAL A 80 1.48 -4.78 -3.94
C VAL A 80 1.11 -4.55 -2.47
N ASP A 81 1.99 -3.97 -1.64
CA ASP A 81 1.65 -3.53 -0.27
C ASP A 81 0.59 -2.42 -0.28
N ILE A 82 0.71 -1.46 -1.20
CA ILE A 82 -0.22 -0.35 -1.35
C ILE A 82 -1.58 -0.87 -1.84
N ILE A 83 -1.58 -1.72 -2.87
CA ILE A 83 -2.79 -2.37 -3.40
C ILE A 83 -3.47 -3.23 -2.33
N GLY A 84 -2.71 -4.04 -1.59
CA GLY A 84 -3.26 -4.87 -0.50
C GLY A 84 -3.93 -4.06 0.60
N LYS A 85 -3.38 -2.88 0.96
CA LYS A 85 -4.03 -1.96 1.89
C LYS A 85 -5.28 -1.29 1.32
N ILE A 86 -5.34 -1.02 0.01
CA ILE A 86 -6.56 -0.51 -0.67
C ILE A 86 -7.66 -1.58 -0.70
N PHE A 87 -7.31 -2.85 -0.86
CA PHE A 87 -8.24 -3.98 -0.97
C PHE A 87 -8.91 -4.41 0.35
N SER A 88 -8.51 -3.87 1.51
CA SER A 88 -9.15 -4.18 2.81
C SER A 88 -9.57 -2.95 3.64
N PRO A 89 -10.42 -2.05 3.12
CA PRO A 89 -10.76 -0.78 3.75
C PRO A 89 -11.95 -0.88 4.72
N GLY A 90 -12.06 -1.93 5.54
CA GLY A 90 -13.22 -2.08 6.44
C GLY A 90 -13.08 -2.97 7.69
N GLN A 91 -12.17 -3.95 7.70
CA GLN A 91 -12.12 -4.92 8.79
C GLN A 91 -11.14 -4.54 9.91
N GLU A 92 -11.62 -4.55 11.16
CA GLU A 92 -10.78 -4.62 12.37
C GLU A 92 -9.96 -5.93 12.43
N LEU A 93 -10.29 -6.89 11.57
CA LEU A 93 -9.63 -8.19 11.34
C LEU A 93 -8.87 -8.29 10.00
N GLY A 94 -8.87 -7.27 9.14
CA GLY A 94 -8.16 -7.31 7.85
C GLY A 94 -6.68 -6.94 7.96
N PHE A 95 -5.85 -7.35 6.98
CA PHE A 95 -4.38 -7.27 6.94
C PHE A 95 -3.78 -6.22 7.88
N LYS A 96 -3.53 -6.59 9.16
CA LYS A 96 -2.97 -5.65 10.13
C LYS A 96 -1.64 -5.10 9.60
N ASP A 97 -0.81 -6.00 9.09
CA ASP A 97 0.61 -5.78 8.80
C ASP A 97 1.05 -6.36 7.43
N TYR A 98 0.34 -5.95 6.36
CA TYR A 98 0.60 -6.31 4.95
C TYR A 98 0.42 -7.80 4.62
N LEU A 99 0.70 -8.19 3.37
CA LEU A 99 0.76 -9.59 2.97
C LEU A 99 2.07 -10.23 3.46
N PRO A 100 2.00 -11.39 4.13
CA PRO A 100 3.20 -12.03 4.66
C PRO A 100 3.96 -12.81 3.57
N PRO A 101 5.29 -12.94 3.68
CA PRO A 101 6.07 -13.88 2.87
C PRO A 101 5.64 -15.32 3.18
N TYR A 102 5.36 -16.12 2.14
CA TYR A 102 5.07 -17.55 2.26
C TYR A 102 6.08 -18.31 3.12
N LEU A 103 7.38 -18.02 2.98
CA LEU A 103 8.44 -18.74 3.71
C LEU A 103 8.62 -18.33 5.18
N ALA A 104 7.88 -17.34 5.69
CA ALA A 104 7.96 -17.00 7.10
C ALA A 104 7.25 -18.05 7.97
N PRO A 105 7.86 -18.51 9.09
CA PRO A 105 7.21 -19.45 10.03
C PRO A 105 5.89 -18.94 10.63
N THR A 106 5.63 -17.63 10.57
CA THR A 106 4.39 -16.98 11.02
C THR A 106 3.26 -17.04 9.99
N THR A 107 3.53 -17.48 8.75
CA THR A 107 2.57 -17.55 7.64
C THR A 107 1.82 -18.89 7.67
N ALA A 108 1.06 -19.12 8.74
CA ALA A 108 0.36 -20.37 9.00
C ALA A 108 -1.02 -20.14 9.64
N GLY A 109 -1.86 -21.19 9.65
CA GLY A 109 -3.19 -21.15 10.23
C GLY A 109 -4.08 -20.06 9.61
N VAL A 110 -4.86 -19.35 10.41
CA VAL A 110 -5.84 -18.36 9.92
C VAL A 110 -5.25 -17.19 9.13
N VAL A 111 -3.93 -16.95 9.22
CA VAL A 111 -3.26 -15.86 8.50
C VAL A 111 -3.38 -16.03 6.98
N ILE A 112 -3.21 -17.26 6.47
CA ILE A 112 -3.19 -17.53 5.03
C ILE A 112 -4.56 -17.36 4.36
N LEU A 113 -5.65 -17.35 5.15
CA LEU A 113 -7.02 -17.14 4.67
C LEU A 113 -7.23 -15.74 4.08
N GLN A 114 -6.41 -14.76 4.49
CA GLN A 114 -6.42 -13.41 3.93
C GLN A 114 -5.56 -13.31 2.66
N GLY A 115 -4.72 -14.31 2.39
CA GLY A 115 -3.78 -14.29 1.27
C GLY A 115 -2.32 -14.22 1.71
N VAL A 116 -1.46 -14.56 0.76
CA VAL A 116 -0.02 -14.78 0.97
C VAL A 116 0.74 -14.25 -0.25
N ASN A 117 1.95 -13.76 -0.02
CA ASN A 117 2.83 -13.28 -1.08
C ASN A 117 4.01 -14.26 -1.27
N TYR A 118 4.08 -14.82 -2.47
CA TYR A 118 5.04 -15.83 -2.94
C TYR A 118 6.19 -15.24 -3.75
N ALA A 119 6.19 -13.93 -4.01
CA ALA A 119 7.19 -13.27 -4.84
C ALA A 119 8.61 -13.39 -4.27
N SER A 120 9.63 -13.42 -5.14
CA SER A 120 11.02 -13.72 -4.78
C SER A 120 12.01 -12.95 -5.66
N GLY A 121 12.92 -12.19 -5.04
CA GLY A 121 13.98 -11.46 -5.73
C GLY A 121 14.86 -12.35 -6.63
N GLY A 122 15.04 -11.97 -7.89
CA GLY A 122 15.76 -12.77 -8.89
C GLY A 122 14.96 -13.95 -9.48
N GLY A 123 13.69 -14.13 -9.10
CA GLY A 123 12.78 -15.06 -9.76
C GLY A 123 12.44 -14.61 -11.20
N GLY A 124 12.10 -15.57 -12.06
CA GLY A 124 11.68 -15.32 -13.44
C GLY A 124 10.59 -16.30 -13.92
N ILE A 125 10.09 -16.04 -15.13
CA ILE A 125 9.19 -16.92 -15.88
C ILE A 125 9.90 -18.22 -16.25
N LEU A 126 11.17 -18.13 -16.64
CA LEU A 126 12.02 -19.27 -16.97
C LEU A 126 12.74 -19.77 -15.72
N ASN A 127 12.74 -21.09 -15.50
CA ASN A 127 13.34 -21.71 -14.29
C ASN A 127 14.85 -21.45 -14.11
N ASP A 128 15.53 -21.12 -15.20
CA ASP A 128 16.97 -20.84 -15.25
C ASP A 128 17.32 -19.38 -14.92
N THR A 129 16.34 -18.48 -14.95
CA THR A 129 16.54 -17.07 -14.61
C THR A 129 17.00 -16.90 -13.16
N GLY A 130 17.92 -15.95 -12.96
CA GLY A 130 18.51 -15.65 -11.65
C GLY A 130 19.37 -16.75 -11.03
N LYS A 131 19.69 -17.85 -11.74
CA LYS A 131 20.53 -18.95 -11.23
C LYS A 131 21.87 -18.48 -10.65
N ILE A 132 22.44 -17.40 -11.19
CA ILE A 132 23.70 -16.79 -10.73
C ILE A 132 23.65 -16.27 -9.28
N PHE A 133 22.45 -16.05 -8.71
CA PHE A 133 22.26 -15.59 -7.34
C PHE A 133 22.02 -16.73 -6.33
N GLY A 134 22.06 -17.98 -6.77
CA GLY A 134 21.81 -19.16 -5.94
C GLY A 134 20.32 -19.41 -5.71
N GLY A 135 19.85 -19.22 -4.47
CA GLY A 135 18.45 -19.38 -4.09
C GLY A 135 17.57 -18.28 -4.68
N ARG A 136 16.53 -18.69 -5.40
CA ARG A 136 15.45 -17.85 -5.95
C ARG A 136 14.24 -18.74 -6.21
N ILE A 137 13.03 -18.21 -6.07
CA ILE A 137 11.78 -18.93 -6.35
C ILE A 137 11.27 -18.49 -7.72
N ASN A 138 11.41 -19.33 -8.74
CA ASN A 138 10.83 -19.10 -10.07
C ASN A 138 9.30 -19.25 -10.05
N LEU A 139 8.60 -18.76 -11.08
CA LEU A 139 7.13 -18.70 -11.04
C LEU A 139 6.46 -20.08 -10.86
N ASP A 140 7.02 -21.16 -11.40
CA ASP A 140 6.48 -22.51 -11.16
C ASP A 140 6.55 -22.90 -9.68
N ALA A 141 7.67 -22.66 -9.02
CA ALA A 141 7.83 -22.92 -7.59
C ALA A 141 6.97 -21.97 -6.73
N GLN A 142 6.69 -20.74 -7.18
CA GLN A 142 5.72 -19.86 -6.51
C GLN A 142 4.29 -20.42 -6.62
N ILE A 143 3.94 -21.00 -7.77
CA ILE A 143 2.65 -21.68 -7.99
C ILE A 143 2.56 -22.98 -7.17
N ASP A 144 3.66 -23.71 -6.99
CA ASP A 144 3.74 -24.87 -6.08
C ASP A 144 3.46 -24.45 -4.62
N ASN A 145 4.08 -23.35 -4.17
CA ASN A 145 3.85 -22.79 -2.83
C ASN A 145 2.37 -22.35 -2.63
N PHE A 146 1.74 -21.80 -3.67
CA PHE A 146 0.29 -21.53 -3.64
C PHE A 146 -0.54 -22.82 -3.62
N ALA A 147 -0.15 -23.89 -4.34
CA ALA A 147 -0.85 -25.17 -4.30
C ALA A 147 -0.82 -25.80 -2.89
N ASN A 148 0.29 -25.67 -2.16
CA ASN A 148 0.39 -26.07 -0.75
C ASN A 148 -0.56 -25.22 0.12
N SER A 149 -0.44 -23.89 0.04
CA SER A 149 -1.28 -22.96 0.81
C SER A 149 -2.78 -23.18 0.53
N ARG A 150 -3.15 -23.50 -0.71
CA ARG A 150 -4.49 -23.88 -1.12
C ARG A 150 -4.97 -25.14 -0.40
N GLN A 151 -4.12 -26.15 -0.25
CA GLN A 151 -4.45 -27.38 0.47
C GLN A 151 -4.61 -27.13 1.98
N ASP A 152 -3.79 -26.25 2.56
CA ASP A 152 -3.90 -25.85 3.97
C ASP A 152 -5.21 -25.08 4.22
N ILE A 153 -5.58 -24.16 3.32
CA ILE A 153 -6.88 -23.45 3.36
C ILE A 153 -8.04 -24.44 3.27
N ILE A 154 -8.02 -25.39 2.32
CA ILE A 154 -9.07 -26.42 2.18
C ILE A 154 -9.18 -27.25 3.46
N SER A 155 -8.05 -27.64 4.06
CA SER A 155 -8.02 -28.38 5.32
C SER A 155 -8.54 -27.56 6.50
N SER A 156 -8.39 -26.24 6.47
CA SER A 156 -8.77 -25.34 7.57
C SER A 156 -10.23 -24.88 7.54
N ILE A 157 -10.84 -24.68 6.35
CA ILE A 157 -12.20 -24.11 6.24
C ILE A 157 -13.18 -24.96 5.41
N GLY A 158 -12.74 -26.08 4.83
CA GLY A 158 -13.55 -26.91 3.95
C GLY A 158 -13.38 -26.55 2.46
N ALA A 159 -13.59 -27.54 1.59
CA ALA A 159 -13.45 -27.35 0.15
C ALA A 159 -14.49 -26.37 -0.47
N PRO A 160 -15.79 -26.40 -0.12
CA PRO A 160 -16.78 -25.46 -0.66
C PRO A 160 -16.47 -23.99 -0.33
N GLU A 161 -16.07 -23.73 0.91
CA GLU A 161 -15.72 -22.42 1.45
C GLU A 161 -14.42 -21.91 0.82
N ALA A 162 -13.40 -22.77 0.73
CA ALA A 162 -12.13 -22.45 0.08
C ALA A 162 -12.31 -22.13 -1.42
N LEU A 163 -13.09 -22.91 -2.17
CA LEU A 163 -13.39 -22.61 -3.57
C LEU A 163 -14.15 -21.28 -3.73
N THR A 164 -15.05 -20.96 -2.79
CA THR A 164 -15.73 -19.67 -2.74
C THR A 164 -14.76 -18.51 -2.46
N LEU A 165 -13.78 -18.73 -1.58
CA LEU A 165 -12.70 -17.78 -1.28
C LEU A 165 -11.85 -17.50 -2.53
N PHE A 166 -11.31 -18.54 -3.18
CA PHE A 166 -10.46 -18.38 -4.37
C PHE A 166 -11.19 -17.75 -5.56
N GLY A 167 -12.48 -18.07 -5.76
CA GLY A 167 -13.30 -17.46 -6.79
C GLY A 167 -13.55 -15.95 -6.58
N LYS A 168 -13.50 -15.48 -5.33
CA LYS A 168 -13.67 -14.06 -4.97
C LYS A 168 -12.35 -13.31 -4.79
N ALA A 169 -11.27 -14.00 -4.45
CA ALA A 169 -9.93 -13.45 -4.22
C ALA A 169 -9.32 -12.80 -5.47
N PHE A 170 -8.40 -11.87 -5.25
CA PHE A 170 -7.52 -11.35 -6.29
C PHE A 170 -6.18 -12.09 -6.31
N PHE A 171 -5.60 -12.18 -7.49
CA PHE A 171 -4.29 -12.74 -7.76
C PHE A 171 -3.51 -11.70 -8.57
N SER A 172 -2.25 -11.42 -8.23
CA SER A 172 -1.39 -10.58 -9.07
C SER A 172 -0.07 -11.25 -9.39
N VAL A 173 0.36 -11.15 -10.65
CA VAL A 173 1.67 -11.65 -11.12
C VAL A 173 2.47 -10.48 -11.69
N THR A 174 3.63 -10.19 -11.10
CA THR A 174 4.57 -9.14 -11.54
C THR A 174 5.96 -9.74 -11.73
N ILE A 175 6.24 -10.23 -12.94
CA ILE A 175 7.48 -10.97 -13.25
C ILE A 175 7.81 -10.89 -14.73
N GLY A 176 9.09 -11.05 -15.07
CA GLY A 176 9.59 -11.12 -16.45
C GLY A 176 10.82 -10.25 -16.71
N SER A 177 11.03 -9.20 -15.91
CA SER A 177 12.17 -8.29 -16.05
C SER A 177 13.52 -9.01 -15.94
N ASN A 178 13.62 -9.95 -14.99
CA ASN A 178 14.83 -10.73 -14.74
C ASN A 178 15.15 -11.73 -15.86
N ASP A 179 14.15 -12.22 -16.60
CA ASP A 179 14.39 -13.11 -17.75
C ASP A 179 15.15 -12.37 -18.87
N PHE A 180 15.03 -11.04 -18.93
CA PHE A 180 15.94 -10.21 -19.71
C PHE A 180 17.22 -9.92 -18.93
N LEU A 181 17.15 -9.24 -17.78
CA LEU A 181 18.30 -8.66 -17.09
C LEU A 181 19.32 -9.71 -16.57
N ASP A 182 18.83 -10.81 -16.00
CA ASP A 182 19.61 -11.84 -15.32
C ASP A 182 19.77 -13.12 -16.16
N ASN A 183 19.38 -13.08 -17.45
CA ASN A 183 19.43 -14.23 -18.35
C ASN A 183 19.75 -13.85 -19.81
N TYR A 184 18.87 -13.15 -20.53
CA TYR A 184 19.11 -12.87 -21.96
C TYR A 184 20.10 -11.73 -22.22
N LEU A 185 20.21 -10.74 -21.33
CA LEU A 185 21.05 -9.55 -21.45
C LEU A 185 22.31 -9.59 -20.57
N THR A 186 22.51 -10.64 -19.76
CA THR A 186 23.64 -10.75 -18.82
C THR A 186 24.97 -10.66 -19.58
N PRO A 187 25.81 -9.64 -19.36
CA PRO A 187 27.05 -9.46 -20.11
C PRO A 187 27.98 -10.67 -20.02
N VAL A 188 28.71 -10.96 -21.10
CA VAL A 188 29.59 -12.13 -21.28
C VAL A 188 28.86 -13.48 -21.27
N ILE A 189 28.10 -13.79 -20.22
CA ILE A 189 27.38 -15.06 -20.00
C ILE A 189 26.37 -15.33 -21.13
N SER A 190 25.60 -14.32 -21.53
CA SER A 190 24.55 -14.48 -22.55
C SER A 190 25.05 -14.37 -24.00
N ALA A 191 26.31 -13.96 -24.23
CA ALA A 191 26.80 -13.58 -25.57
C ALA A 191 26.75 -14.73 -26.60
N VAL A 192 26.98 -15.98 -26.17
CA VAL A 192 26.80 -17.17 -27.03
C VAL A 192 25.32 -17.47 -27.26
N LYS A 193 24.48 -17.31 -26.22
CA LYS A 193 23.04 -17.53 -26.28
C LYS A 193 22.35 -16.56 -27.23
N GLN A 194 22.70 -15.27 -27.19
CA GLN A 194 22.17 -14.26 -28.12
C GLN A 194 22.51 -14.54 -29.60
N LYS A 195 23.67 -15.15 -29.88
CA LYS A 195 24.05 -15.56 -31.25
C LYS A 195 23.22 -16.74 -31.77
N LEU A 196 22.75 -17.61 -30.88
CA LEU A 196 21.98 -18.82 -31.22
C LEU A 196 20.47 -18.65 -31.10
N VAL A 197 20.01 -17.69 -30.28
CA VAL A 197 18.60 -17.46 -29.95
C VAL A 197 18.25 -16.00 -30.20
N THR A 198 17.48 -15.76 -31.27
CA THR A 198 17.00 -14.42 -31.62
C THR A 198 15.99 -13.88 -30.59
N PRO A 199 15.79 -12.55 -30.51
CA PRO A 199 14.79 -11.93 -29.65
C PRO A 199 13.41 -12.59 -29.71
N ASN A 200 12.88 -12.85 -30.91
CA ASN A 200 11.55 -13.43 -31.11
C ASN A 200 11.47 -14.88 -30.61
N VAL A 201 12.52 -15.69 -30.80
CA VAL A 201 12.56 -17.07 -30.28
C VAL A 201 12.63 -17.07 -28.76
N PHE A 202 13.39 -16.15 -28.17
CA PHE A 202 13.47 -16.01 -26.71
C PHE A 202 12.13 -15.56 -26.09
N VAL A 203 11.51 -14.51 -26.64
CA VAL A 203 10.21 -13.99 -26.18
C VAL A 203 9.11 -15.04 -26.37
N GLY A 204 9.02 -15.69 -27.54
CA GLY A 204 8.03 -16.73 -27.79
C GLY A 204 8.15 -17.93 -26.83
N ALA A 205 9.38 -18.27 -26.41
CA ALA A 205 9.61 -19.28 -25.37
C ALA A 205 9.15 -18.81 -23.98
N MET A 206 9.40 -17.55 -23.60
CA MET A 206 8.86 -16.95 -22.37
C MET A 206 7.33 -16.97 -22.37
N ILE A 207 6.69 -16.49 -23.44
CA ILE A 207 5.23 -16.40 -23.57
C ILE A 207 4.59 -17.80 -23.55
N SER A 208 5.21 -18.78 -24.20
CA SER A 208 4.76 -20.18 -24.14
C SER A 208 4.85 -20.76 -22.73
N ARG A 209 5.92 -20.48 -21.99
CA ARG A 209 6.04 -20.91 -20.57
C ARG A 209 5.03 -20.19 -19.69
N TYR A 210 4.84 -18.88 -19.89
CA TYR A 210 3.95 -18.06 -19.08
C TYR A 210 2.48 -18.44 -19.27
N ARG A 211 2.06 -18.79 -20.49
CA ARG A 211 0.73 -19.37 -20.77
C ARG A 211 0.46 -20.58 -19.88
N LEU A 212 1.39 -21.53 -19.82
CA LEU A 212 1.25 -22.75 -19.01
C LEU A 212 1.16 -22.44 -17.52
N GLN A 213 1.99 -21.52 -17.02
CA GLN A 213 1.98 -21.09 -15.61
C GLN A 213 0.66 -20.38 -15.24
N LEU A 214 0.15 -19.48 -16.09
CA LEU A 214 -1.13 -18.78 -15.85
C LEU A 214 -2.34 -19.73 -15.93
N MET A 215 -2.33 -20.68 -16.87
CA MET A 215 -3.33 -21.76 -16.92
C MET A 215 -3.28 -22.65 -15.67
N ARG A 216 -2.08 -22.94 -15.16
CA ARG A 216 -1.89 -23.71 -13.92
C ARG A 216 -2.48 -22.98 -12.71
N LEU A 217 -2.28 -21.66 -12.61
CA LEU A 217 -2.87 -20.83 -11.55
C LEU A 217 -4.41 -20.80 -11.64
N TYR A 218 -4.97 -20.69 -12.85
CA TYR A 218 -6.41 -20.81 -13.09
C TYR A 218 -6.96 -22.20 -12.68
N ASN A 219 -6.25 -23.29 -13.02
CA ASN A 219 -6.64 -24.65 -12.64
C ASN A 219 -6.63 -24.88 -11.12
N LEU A 220 -5.79 -24.15 -10.38
CA LEU A 220 -5.80 -24.15 -8.91
C LEU A 220 -6.96 -23.33 -8.30
N GLY A 221 -7.79 -22.66 -9.11
CA GLY A 221 -8.99 -21.97 -8.66
C GLY A 221 -8.92 -20.44 -8.72
N ALA A 222 -7.83 -19.86 -9.21
CA ALA A 222 -7.75 -18.42 -9.41
C ALA A 222 -8.73 -17.93 -10.48
N ARG A 223 -9.48 -16.85 -10.21
CA ARG A 223 -10.48 -16.31 -11.15
C ARG A 223 -10.28 -14.83 -11.49
N LYS A 224 -9.72 -14.00 -10.60
CA LYS A 224 -9.45 -12.58 -10.85
C LYS A 224 -7.94 -12.35 -10.87
N ILE A 225 -7.32 -12.36 -12.05
CA ILE A 225 -5.86 -12.43 -12.19
C ILE A 225 -5.34 -11.17 -12.88
N ILE A 226 -4.58 -10.37 -12.15
CA ILE A 226 -3.89 -9.18 -12.65
C ILE A 226 -2.48 -9.59 -13.08
N VAL A 227 -2.10 -9.30 -14.31
CA VAL A 227 -0.78 -9.62 -14.84
C VAL A 227 -0.12 -8.32 -15.29
N ALA A 228 0.93 -7.92 -14.58
CA ALA A 228 1.72 -6.76 -14.95
C ALA A 228 2.69 -7.10 -16.09
N ASN A 229 2.84 -6.15 -17.01
CA ASN A 229 3.83 -6.23 -18.07
C ASN A 229 5.22 -5.80 -17.57
N VAL A 230 6.25 -6.00 -18.39
CA VAL A 230 7.63 -5.61 -18.06
C VAL A 230 7.79 -4.10 -18.28
N GLY A 231 8.36 -3.38 -17.31
CA GLY A 231 8.63 -1.95 -17.42
C GLY A 231 9.70 -1.59 -18.47
N PRO A 232 10.04 -0.30 -18.66
CA PRO A 232 11.10 0.12 -19.58
C PRO A 232 12.49 -0.22 -19.00
N ILE A 233 12.88 -1.50 -19.07
CA ILE A 233 14.11 -2.02 -18.45
C ILE A 233 15.38 -1.34 -18.97
N GLY A 234 15.40 -0.84 -20.21
CA GLY A 234 16.52 -0.05 -20.74
C GLY A 234 16.72 1.31 -20.06
N CYS A 235 15.71 1.79 -19.34
CA CYS A 235 15.79 3.05 -18.56
C CYS A 235 16.31 2.87 -17.13
N ILE A 236 16.56 1.64 -16.65
CA ILE A 236 17.08 1.44 -15.28
C ILE A 236 18.55 1.85 -15.19
N PRO A 237 19.03 2.37 -14.03
CA PRO A 237 20.42 2.78 -13.85
C PRO A 237 21.47 1.73 -14.25
N TYR A 238 21.23 0.45 -13.95
CA TYR A 238 22.14 -0.64 -14.33
C TYR A 238 22.33 -0.76 -15.84
N GLN A 239 21.25 -0.73 -16.63
CA GLN A 239 21.34 -0.83 -18.09
C GLN A 239 22.05 0.39 -18.68
N ARG A 240 21.81 1.59 -18.14
CA ARG A 240 22.50 2.82 -18.56
C ARG A 240 24.00 2.78 -18.25
N ASP A 241 24.39 2.25 -17.09
CA ASP A 241 25.79 2.18 -16.68
C ASP A 241 26.62 1.15 -17.47
N ILE A 242 26.05 -0.01 -17.81
CA ILE A 242 26.78 -1.03 -18.61
C ILE A 242 26.81 -0.72 -20.11
N ASN A 243 25.90 0.11 -20.62
CA ASN A 243 25.84 0.54 -22.02
C ASN A 243 26.39 1.97 -22.20
N LEU A 244 27.70 2.11 -22.09
CA LEU A 244 28.39 3.41 -22.14
C LEU A 244 28.09 4.24 -23.41
N SER A 245 27.80 3.58 -24.54
CA SER A 245 27.49 4.21 -25.82
C SER A 245 26.13 4.95 -25.85
N THR A 246 25.19 4.61 -24.97
CA THR A 246 23.87 5.26 -24.89
C THR A 246 23.83 6.52 -24.02
N GLY A 247 24.96 6.93 -23.42
CA GLY A 247 25.04 8.22 -22.72
C GLY A 247 24.04 8.33 -21.56
N PRO A 248 23.21 9.40 -21.50
CA PRO A 248 22.16 9.58 -20.49
C PRO A 248 20.79 9.06 -20.93
N ASP A 249 20.68 8.40 -22.08
CA ASP A 249 19.41 7.92 -22.63
C ASP A 249 19.11 6.47 -22.21
N CYS A 250 17.89 6.01 -22.46
CA CYS A 250 17.51 4.62 -22.21
C CYS A 250 18.08 3.69 -23.30
N VAL A 251 18.48 2.48 -22.91
CA VAL A 251 18.98 1.47 -23.84
C VAL A 251 17.84 0.96 -24.73
N SER A 252 17.85 1.37 -26.00
CA SER A 252 16.75 1.10 -26.94
C SER A 252 16.50 -0.40 -27.16
N PHE A 253 17.56 -1.20 -27.33
CA PHE A 253 17.44 -2.65 -27.53
C PHE A 253 16.75 -3.36 -26.35
N SER A 254 17.13 -3.02 -25.11
CA SER A 254 16.51 -3.58 -23.90
C SER A 254 15.04 -3.18 -23.77
N ASN A 255 14.68 -1.95 -24.17
CA ASN A 255 13.28 -1.51 -24.23
C ASN A 255 12.49 -2.20 -25.36
N GLN A 256 13.10 -2.43 -26.53
CA GLN A 256 12.47 -3.16 -27.64
C GLN A 256 12.14 -4.60 -27.25
N LEU A 257 13.02 -5.29 -26.50
CA LEU A 257 12.75 -6.62 -25.96
C LEU A 257 11.56 -6.64 -25.00
N ALA A 258 11.49 -5.68 -24.08
CA ALA A 258 10.34 -5.53 -23.18
C ALA A 258 9.05 -5.23 -23.96
N GLN A 259 9.08 -4.33 -24.94
CA GLN A 259 7.93 -3.99 -25.78
C GLN A 259 7.43 -5.19 -26.61
N LEU A 260 8.34 -5.98 -27.18
CA LEU A 260 8.02 -7.21 -27.92
C LEU A 260 7.29 -8.22 -27.01
N PHE A 261 7.85 -8.49 -25.83
CA PHE A 261 7.21 -9.36 -24.83
C PHE A 261 5.87 -8.81 -24.35
N ASN A 262 5.76 -7.50 -24.10
CA ASN A 262 4.54 -6.86 -23.65
C ASN A 262 3.41 -6.96 -24.70
N ALA A 263 3.75 -6.86 -25.99
CA ALA A 263 2.79 -7.05 -27.08
C ALA A 263 2.25 -8.50 -27.13
N GLU A 264 3.13 -9.50 -27.10
CA GLU A 264 2.71 -10.91 -27.06
C GLU A 264 1.97 -11.26 -25.77
N LEU A 265 2.38 -10.70 -24.62
CA LEU A 265 1.70 -10.87 -23.34
C LEU A 265 0.29 -10.29 -23.38
N LYS A 266 0.08 -9.11 -23.99
CA LYS A 266 -1.25 -8.52 -24.14
C LYS A 266 -2.18 -9.42 -24.96
N CYS A 267 -1.67 -10.03 -26.03
CA CYS A 267 -2.40 -11.03 -26.81
C CYS A 267 -2.72 -12.28 -25.96
N LEU A 268 -1.75 -12.82 -25.23
CA LEU A 268 -1.92 -13.97 -24.33
C LEU A 268 -2.99 -13.70 -23.25
N ILE A 269 -2.96 -12.54 -22.60
CA ILE A 269 -3.92 -12.18 -21.55
C ILE A 269 -5.34 -12.00 -22.13
N THR A 270 -5.46 -11.47 -23.35
CA THR A 270 -6.74 -11.35 -24.06
C THR A 270 -7.31 -12.73 -24.42
N ASP A 271 -6.46 -13.63 -24.94
CA ASP A 271 -6.78 -15.04 -25.22
C ASP A 271 -7.26 -15.79 -23.96
N LEU A 272 -6.46 -15.77 -22.89
CA LEU A 272 -6.80 -16.43 -21.62
C LEU A 272 -8.10 -15.88 -21.01
N SER A 273 -8.32 -14.55 -21.02
CA SER A 273 -9.55 -13.96 -20.50
C SER A 273 -10.79 -14.25 -21.35
N SER A 274 -10.63 -14.68 -22.61
CA SER A 274 -11.73 -15.03 -23.50
C SER A 274 -12.06 -16.53 -23.43
N ASN A 275 -11.04 -17.37 -23.27
CA ASN A 275 -11.15 -18.83 -23.35
C ASN A 275 -11.24 -19.56 -22.00
N LEU A 276 -10.87 -18.92 -20.88
CA LEU A 276 -10.96 -19.52 -19.54
C LEU A 276 -12.23 -19.07 -18.80
N GLN A 277 -13.28 -19.90 -18.91
CA GLN A 277 -14.63 -19.60 -18.41
C GLN A 277 -14.66 -19.19 -16.92
N GLY A 278 -15.43 -18.14 -16.62
CA GLY A 278 -15.61 -17.63 -15.24
C GLY A 278 -14.36 -16.95 -14.66
N SER A 279 -13.29 -16.79 -15.44
CA SER A 279 -12.14 -15.97 -15.05
C SER A 279 -12.17 -14.59 -15.72
N LYS A 280 -11.39 -13.67 -15.16
CA LYS A 280 -11.08 -12.36 -15.74
C LYS A 280 -9.59 -12.12 -15.55
N PHE A 281 -8.85 -12.06 -16.65
CA PHE A 281 -7.47 -11.61 -16.62
C PHE A 281 -7.42 -10.11 -16.93
N VAL A 282 -6.56 -9.38 -16.24
CA VAL A 282 -6.36 -7.94 -16.40
C VAL A 282 -4.89 -7.70 -16.71
N TYR A 283 -4.61 -7.19 -17.91
CA TYR A 283 -3.29 -6.71 -18.30
C TYR A 283 -3.04 -5.34 -17.65
N ALA A 284 -2.03 -5.25 -16.78
CA ALA A 284 -1.61 -4.00 -16.14
C ALA A 284 -0.38 -3.45 -16.86
N ASP A 285 -0.53 -2.27 -17.47
CA ASP A 285 0.49 -1.64 -18.31
C ASP A 285 1.47 -0.79 -17.47
N ALA A 286 2.32 -1.47 -16.70
CA ALA A 286 3.40 -0.87 -15.95
C ALA A 286 4.42 -0.16 -16.86
N TYR A 287 4.65 -0.64 -18.10
CA TYR A 287 5.52 0.03 -19.06
C TYR A 287 5.08 1.47 -19.32
N SER A 288 3.82 1.66 -19.75
CA SER A 288 3.31 3.00 -20.09
C SER A 288 3.26 3.93 -18.86
N ILE A 289 2.92 3.40 -17.68
CA ILE A 289 2.93 4.17 -16.42
C ILE A 289 4.34 4.66 -16.07
N VAL A 290 5.34 3.78 -16.12
CA VAL A 290 6.73 4.15 -15.79
C VAL A 290 7.31 5.06 -16.86
N GLU A 291 7.00 4.84 -18.14
CA GLU A 291 7.47 5.70 -19.23
C GLU A 291 6.92 7.14 -19.10
N ASP A 292 5.65 7.30 -18.74
CA ASP A 292 5.05 8.61 -18.48
C ASP A 292 5.72 9.30 -17.27
N ILE A 293 5.92 8.57 -16.17
CA ILE A 293 6.66 9.10 -15.00
C ILE A 293 8.08 9.53 -15.38
N LEU A 294 8.79 8.78 -16.22
CA LEU A 294 10.14 9.14 -16.65
C LEU A 294 10.16 10.39 -17.56
N LYS A 295 9.18 10.53 -18.44
CA LYS A 295 9.04 11.71 -19.33
C LYS A 295 8.61 12.97 -18.56
N ASN A 296 7.71 12.81 -17.58
CA ASN A 296 7.04 13.89 -16.86
C ASN A 296 7.45 13.97 -15.38
N TYR A 297 8.66 13.50 -15.04
CA TYR A 297 9.10 13.27 -13.66
C TYR A 297 8.95 14.50 -12.74
N ILE A 298 9.20 15.71 -13.27
CA ILE A 298 9.05 16.97 -12.54
C ILE A 298 7.59 17.22 -12.11
N SER A 299 6.58 16.94 -12.95
CA SER A 299 5.17 17.11 -12.56
C SER A 299 4.69 16.05 -11.57
N TYR A 300 5.36 14.91 -11.50
CA TYR A 300 5.17 13.90 -10.44
C TYR A 300 5.89 14.27 -9.12
N GLY A 301 6.74 15.31 -9.14
CA GLY A 301 7.47 15.83 -7.98
C GLY A 301 8.92 15.34 -7.87
N PHE A 302 9.44 14.60 -8.84
CA PHE A 302 10.81 14.10 -8.83
C PHE A 302 11.81 15.13 -9.40
N GLU A 303 13.05 15.08 -8.91
CA GLU A 303 14.17 15.90 -9.42
C GLU A 303 15.12 15.13 -10.35
N ASN A 304 15.04 13.80 -10.37
CA ASN A 304 15.90 12.94 -11.18
C ASN A 304 15.13 11.68 -11.64
N ALA A 305 15.15 11.41 -12.94
CA ALA A 305 14.53 10.23 -13.57
C ALA A 305 15.54 9.14 -14.00
N ASN A 306 16.84 9.43 -13.95
CA ASN A 306 17.89 8.65 -14.63
C ASN A 306 18.85 7.94 -13.66
N SER A 307 19.04 8.45 -12.45
CA SER A 307 19.98 7.92 -11.45
C SER A 307 19.27 7.24 -10.27
N ALA A 308 19.91 6.24 -9.67
CA ALA A 308 19.44 5.60 -8.46
C ALA A 308 19.60 6.53 -7.24
N CYS A 309 18.59 6.58 -6.35
CA CYS A 309 18.72 7.26 -5.06
C CYS A 309 19.70 6.52 -4.13
N CYS A 310 19.71 5.19 -4.16
CA CYS A 310 20.65 4.34 -3.42
C CYS A 310 21.72 3.82 -4.38
N TYR A 311 22.99 4.16 -4.15
CA TYR A 311 24.09 3.85 -5.07
C TYR A 311 25.44 3.70 -4.36
N LEU A 312 26.38 3.01 -5.02
CA LEU A 312 27.79 2.97 -4.61
C LEU A 312 28.74 3.22 -5.79
N VAL A 313 28.51 2.52 -6.91
CA VAL A 313 29.32 2.61 -8.14
C VAL A 313 28.40 2.76 -9.35
N GLY A 314 28.89 3.44 -10.38
CA GLY A 314 28.16 3.73 -11.63
C GLY A 314 27.92 5.23 -11.80
N ARG A 315 27.80 5.68 -13.06
CA ARG A 315 27.44 7.06 -13.43
C ARG A 315 25.98 7.36 -13.06
N PHE A 316 25.12 6.36 -13.19
CA PHE A 316 23.72 6.39 -12.78
C PHE A 316 23.49 5.65 -11.44
N GLY A 317 24.52 4.98 -10.93
CA GLY A 317 24.51 4.32 -9.62
C GLY A 317 23.98 2.89 -9.63
N GLY A 318 23.89 2.27 -10.81
CA GLY A 318 23.32 0.93 -11.00
C GLY A 318 24.34 -0.22 -11.09
N LEU A 319 25.64 0.04 -11.05
CA LEU A 319 26.67 -1.03 -11.12
C LEU A 319 26.81 -1.84 -9.83
N THR A 320 26.18 -1.41 -8.74
CA THR A 320 26.18 -2.14 -7.46
C THR A 320 24.77 -2.13 -6.88
N PRO A 321 24.23 -3.28 -6.46
CA PRO A 321 22.97 -3.34 -5.73
C PRO A 321 22.98 -2.46 -4.47
N CYS A 322 21.82 -1.91 -4.13
CA CYS A 322 21.63 -1.10 -2.93
C CYS A 322 21.90 -1.92 -1.65
N GLY A 323 22.84 -1.48 -0.82
CA GLY A 323 23.22 -2.20 0.41
C GLY A 323 24.04 -1.37 1.40
N PRO A 324 24.69 -1.99 2.42
CA PRO A 324 25.14 -1.30 3.64
C PRO A 324 26.21 -0.24 3.42
N LEU A 325 26.96 -0.31 2.31
CA LEU A 325 27.98 0.66 1.93
C LEU A 325 27.45 1.75 0.99
N SER A 326 26.21 1.63 0.50
CA SER A 326 25.63 2.58 -0.45
C SER A 326 25.33 3.93 0.19
N LYS A 327 25.55 5.00 -0.59
CA LYS A 327 25.01 6.33 -0.30
C LYS A 327 23.53 6.36 -0.66
N VAL A 328 22.77 7.19 0.04
CA VAL A 328 21.34 7.41 -0.21
C VAL A 328 21.10 8.90 -0.46
N CYS A 329 20.24 9.23 -1.41
CA CYS A 329 19.82 10.59 -1.66
C CYS A 329 19.10 11.21 -0.44
N SER A 330 19.24 12.53 -0.27
CA SER A 330 18.67 13.25 0.89
C SER A 330 17.15 13.30 0.86
N ASP A 331 16.54 13.42 -0.32
CA ASP A 331 15.10 13.47 -0.49
C ASP A 331 14.55 12.15 -1.04
N ARG A 332 13.85 11.41 -0.17
CA ARG A 332 13.34 10.05 -0.43
C ARG A 332 11.81 10.00 -0.52
N SER A 333 11.12 11.13 -0.32
CA SER A 333 9.71 11.18 0.09
C SER A 333 8.81 12.05 -0.80
N LYS A 334 9.31 12.48 -1.96
CA LYS A 334 8.58 13.22 -3.00
C LYS A 334 7.58 12.35 -3.79
N PHE A 335 6.51 11.90 -3.13
CA PHE A 335 5.29 11.49 -3.80
C PHE A 335 4.27 12.63 -3.75
N GLY A 336 3.98 13.23 -4.92
CA GLY A 336 3.05 14.35 -5.12
C GLY A 336 1.56 14.04 -4.87
N ILE A 337 1.23 13.38 -3.75
CA ILE A 337 -0.12 12.93 -3.42
C ILE A 337 -0.98 14.11 -2.97
N PHE A 338 -1.99 14.46 -3.75
CA PHE A 338 -3.01 15.42 -3.36
C PHE A 338 -3.80 14.90 -2.12
N PRO A 339 -3.98 15.71 -1.05
CA PRO A 339 -4.63 15.25 0.17
C PRO A 339 -6.14 15.02 -0.01
N SER A 340 -6.57 13.76 0.00
CA SER A 340 -7.97 13.31 -0.01
C SER A 340 -8.49 13.03 1.42
N TRP A 341 -9.62 12.31 1.57
CA TRP A 341 -10.22 11.92 2.87
C TRP A 341 -10.47 13.07 3.87
N GLY A 342 -10.65 14.28 3.33
CA GLY A 342 -10.84 15.51 4.10
C GLY A 342 -9.59 15.99 4.84
N LEU A 343 -8.38 15.50 4.52
CA LEU A 343 -7.15 15.85 5.26
C LEU A 343 -6.82 17.35 5.20
N SER A 344 -6.94 17.97 4.02
CA SER A 344 -6.82 19.43 3.82
C SER A 344 -7.84 20.23 4.64
N GLN A 345 -9.02 19.65 4.89
CA GLN A 345 -10.13 20.25 5.63
C GLN A 345 -10.01 20.05 7.14
N LYS A 346 -9.54 18.87 7.58
CA LYS A 346 -9.30 18.50 8.98
C LYS A 346 -8.14 19.29 9.57
N LEU A 347 -6.98 19.27 8.91
CA LEU A 347 -5.78 19.98 9.38
C LEU A 347 -6.05 21.47 9.59
N SER A 348 -6.70 22.12 8.62
CA SER A 348 -7.07 23.54 8.67
C SER A 348 -8.08 23.89 9.77
N ARG A 349 -8.84 22.91 10.29
CA ARG A 349 -9.79 23.08 11.41
C ARG A 349 -9.15 22.81 12.77
N ILE A 350 -8.06 22.03 12.83
CA ILE A 350 -7.31 21.75 14.06
C ILE A 350 -6.34 22.90 14.36
N ILE A 351 -5.48 23.25 13.38
CA ILE A 351 -4.35 24.18 13.60
C ILE A 351 -4.53 25.56 12.93
N GLY A 352 -5.71 25.81 12.37
CA GLY A 352 -6.02 26.99 11.58
C GLY A 352 -5.44 26.95 10.16
N PRO A 353 -6.05 27.66 9.18
CA PRO A 353 -5.70 27.54 7.77
C PRO A 353 -4.29 28.04 7.42
N ASN A 354 -3.77 29.05 8.13
CA ASN A 354 -2.45 29.61 7.84
C ASN A 354 -1.34 28.64 8.24
N LYS A 355 -1.41 28.05 9.44
CA LYS A 355 -0.43 27.06 9.90
C LYS A 355 -0.58 25.72 9.19
N ALA A 356 -1.82 25.34 8.83
CA ALA A 356 -2.09 24.19 7.97
C ALA A 356 -1.45 24.36 6.58
N ARG A 357 -1.53 25.54 5.97
CA ARG A 357 -0.83 25.86 4.72
C ARG A 357 0.67 25.79 4.89
N GLU A 358 1.23 26.46 5.90
CA GLU A 358 2.67 26.44 6.19
C GLU A 358 3.18 25.01 6.26
N VAL A 359 2.68 24.18 7.19
CA VAL A 359 3.09 22.78 7.37
C VAL A 359 2.86 21.93 6.12
N SER A 360 1.73 22.10 5.41
CA SER A 360 1.40 21.30 4.22
C SER A 360 2.24 21.64 2.99
N LEU A 361 2.64 22.91 2.83
CA LEU A 361 3.35 23.41 1.67
C LEU A 361 4.88 23.35 1.84
N THR A 362 5.38 23.43 3.07
CA THR A 362 6.82 23.28 3.38
C THR A 362 7.23 21.85 3.69
N ALA A 363 6.27 20.92 3.84
CA ALA A 363 6.49 19.55 4.31
C ALA A 363 7.23 19.47 5.67
N THR A 364 7.07 20.49 6.53
CA THR A 364 7.81 20.58 7.81
C THR A 364 7.46 19.40 8.73
N PRO A 365 8.45 18.62 9.20
CA PRO A 365 8.22 17.57 10.19
C PRO A 365 7.82 18.17 11.55
N LEU A 366 6.91 17.52 12.26
CA LEU A 366 6.42 17.94 13.56
C LEU A 366 6.96 17.02 14.64
N THR A 367 7.62 17.58 15.66
CA THR A 367 7.95 16.86 16.90
C THR A 367 6.71 16.76 17.80
N ALA A 368 6.77 15.99 18.89
CA ALA A 368 5.67 15.85 19.82
C ALA A 368 5.29 17.21 20.45
N GLU A 369 6.28 17.99 20.87
CA GLU A 369 6.11 19.30 21.51
C GLU A 369 5.55 20.35 20.54
N VAL A 370 5.92 20.24 19.25
CA VAL A 370 5.31 21.06 18.18
C VAL A 370 3.87 20.61 17.91
N ALA A 371 3.59 19.30 17.92
CA ALA A 371 2.25 18.77 17.74
C ALA A 371 1.30 19.22 18.88
N GLU A 372 1.78 19.23 20.13
CA GLU A 372 1.05 19.76 21.29
C GLU A 372 0.80 21.27 21.17
N ARG A 373 1.85 22.06 20.90
CA ARG A 373 1.75 23.52 20.72
C ARG A 373 0.80 23.92 19.60
N LEU A 374 0.65 23.08 18.57
CA LEU A 374 -0.26 23.28 17.46
C LEU A 374 -1.67 22.71 17.72
N GLY A 375 -1.89 21.94 18.78
CA GLY A 375 -3.20 21.36 19.12
C GLY A 375 -3.55 20.06 18.39
N PHE A 376 -2.57 19.35 17.81
CA PHE A 376 -2.79 17.98 17.30
C PHE A 376 -2.98 16.96 18.42
N VAL A 377 -2.34 17.19 19.57
CA VAL A 377 -2.47 16.41 20.80
C VAL A 377 -2.69 17.36 21.95
N ASN A 378 -3.47 16.94 22.95
CA ASN A 378 -3.78 17.78 24.12
C ASN A 378 -2.65 17.80 25.16
N TYR A 379 -1.80 16.77 25.18
CA TYR A 379 -0.70 16.59 26.13
C TYR A 379 0.44 15.79 25.50
N VAL A 380 1.68 16.14 25.81
CA VAL A 380 2.87 15.31 25.66
C VAL A 380 3.36 14.89 27.05
N VAL A 381 3.74 13.62 27.18
CA VAL A 381 4.17 13.02 28.45
C VAL A 381 5.26 11.98 28.21
N GLU A 382 6.09 11.76 29.22
CA GLU A 382 7.15 10.75 29.22
C GLU A 382 6.63 9.32 29.00
N GLU A 383 7.49 8.47 28.46
CA GLU A 383 7.19 7.05 28.20
C GLU A 383 6.89 6.31 29.52
N GLY A 384 5.62 5.97 29.71
CA GLY A 384 5.08 5.35 30.94
C GLY A 384 3.97 6.17 31.61
N GLU A 385 4.00 7.50 31.53
CA GLU A 385 3.01 8.38 32.18
C GLU A 385 1.69 8.50 31.40
N LEU A 386 1.66 8.04 30.15
CA LEU A 386 0.50 8.10 29.24
C LEU A 386 -0.80 7.57 29.85
N LEU A 387 -0.77 6.35 30.43
CA LEU A 387 -1.98 5.74 31.01
C LEU A 387 -2.48 6.49 32.25
N LYS A 388 -1.56 7.06 33.05
CA LYS A 388 -1.90 7.88 34.21
C LYS A 388 -2.57 9.19 33.76
N LYS A 389 -1.97 9.92 32.82
CA LYS A 389 -2.55 11.16 32.29
C LYS A 389 -3.90 10.96 31.60
N ALA A 390 -4.07 9.85 30.89
CA ALA A 390 -5.34 9.46 30.29
C ALA A 390 -6.42 9.17 31.35
N ARG A 391 -6.08 8.46 32.44
CA ARG A 391 -6.99 8.21 33.58
C ARG A 391 -7.38 9.51 34.30
N GLU A 392 -6.42 10.37 34.63
CA GLU A 392 -6.68 11.68 35.24
C GLU A 392 -7.68 12.51 34.41
N THR A 393 -7.50 12.51 33.08
CA THR A 393 -8.40 13.21 32.15
C THR A 393 -9.80 12.57 32.14
N GLY A 394 -9.87 11.24 32.10
CA GLY A 394 -11.13 10.49 32.17
C GLY A 394 -11.90 10.73 33.48
N GLU A 395 -11.22 10.71 34.63
CA GLU A 395 -11.81 11.07 35.93
C GLU A 395 -12.31 12.51 35.97
N GLY A 396 -11.59 13.44 35.33
CA GLY A 396 -12.03 14.82 35.15
C GLY A 396 -13.37 14.92 34.41
N ILE A 397 -13.57 14.09 33.38
CA ILE A 397 -14.83 14.00 32.62
C ILE A 397 -15.93 13.33 33.47
N LEU A 398 -15.62 12.26 34.19
CA LEU A 398 -16.58 11.53 35.04
C LEU A 398 -17.13 12.37 36.20
N LYS A 399 -16.37 13.39 36.66
CA LYS A 399 -16.80 14.36 37.69
C LYS A 399 -17.82 15.40 37.19
N ASN A 400 -18.19 15.39 35.91
CA ASN A 400 -19.20 16.27 35.33
C ASN A 400 -20.58 15.60 35.16
N ASN A 401 -21.61 16.39 34.85
CA ASN A 401 -22.93 15.85 34.50
C ASN A 401 -22.82 15.03 33.19
N GLN A 402 -23.11 13.73 33.26
CA GLN A 402 -22.87 12.81 32.15
C GLN A 402 -23.82 13.03 30.96
N ASP A 403 -25.07 13.40 31.20
CA ASP A 403 -26.03 13.78 30.14
C ASP A 403 -25.54 15.02 29.39
N LEU A 404 -25.08 16.04 30.11
CA LEU A 404 -24.52 17.25 29.50
C LEU A 404 -23.22 16.96 28.74
N VAL A 405 -22.32 16.09 29.25
CA VAL A 405 -21.11 15.66 28.53
C VAL A 405 -21.47 14.99 27.20
N LEU A 406 -22.48 14.11 27.17
CA LEU A 406 -22.95 13.45 25.96
C LEU A 406 -23.55 14.45 24.96
N ARG A 407 -24.39 15.39 25.43
CA ARG A 407 -24.99 16.44 24.60
C ARG A 407 -23.93 17.38 24.02
N TYR A 408 -23.02 17.88 24.83
CA TYR A 408 -21.97 18.80 24.41
C TYR A 408 -21.02 18.14 23.39
N LYS A 409 -20.66 16.87 23.62
CA LYS A 409 -19.93 16.04 22.64
C LYS A 409 -20.69 15.90 21.33
N SER A 410 -22.01 15.71 21.35
CA SER A 410 -22.84 15.61 20.14
C SER A 410 -22.93 16.95 19.40
N VAL A 411 -23.16 18.07 20.10
CA VAL A 411 -23.16 19.43 19.51
C VAL A 411 -21.85 19.71 18.77
N ILE A 412 -20.70 19.48 19.43
CA ILE A 412 -19.37 19.67 18.81
C ILE A 412 -19.19 18.74 17.60
N ASN A 413 -19.46 17.44 17.76
CA ASN A 413 -19.21 16.44 16.70
C ASN A 413 -20.08 16.65 15.46
N ASP A 414 -21.31 17.14 15.63
CA ASP A 414 -22.22 17.38 14.51
C ASP A 414 -22.00 18.77 13.91
N GLY A 415 -21.75 19.80 14.72
CA GLY A 415 -21.37 21.14 14.26
C GLY A 415 -20.09 21.13 13.41
N LEU A 416 -19.10 20.31 13.74
CA LEU A 416 -17.86 20.15 12.94
C LEU A 416 -18.08 19.57 11.53
N LYS A 417 -19.26 19.00 11.22
CA LYS A 417 -19.64 18.52 9.88
C LYS A 417 -20.25 19.62 9.01
N LEU A 418 -20.61 20.75 9.62
CA LEU A 418 -21.30 21.88 8.99
C LEU A 418 -20.32 23.04 8.80
N ASP A 419 -20.74 24.07 8.06
CA ASP A 419 -20.10 25.39 8.17
C ASP A 419 -20.53 26.09 9.48
N LEU A 420 -19.82 27.16 9.84
CA LEU A 420 -20.00 27.87 11.10
C LEU A 420 -21.43 28.41 11.29
N GLY A 421 -22.11 28.86 10.23
CA GLY A 421 -23.46 29.41 10.33
C GLY A 421 -24.47 28.33 10.73
N HIS A 422 -24.43 27.20 10.04
CA HIS A 422 -25.29 26.05 10.35
C HIS A 422 -24.90 25.37 11.68
N ALA A 423 -23.61 25.34 12.04
CA ALA A 423 -23.16 24.82 13.34
C ALA A 423 -23.70 25.65 14.53
N LEU A 424 -23.68 26.98 14.42
CA LEU A 424 -24.25 27.88 15.44
C LEU A 424 -25.78 27.76 15.53
N ALA A 425 -26.46 27.55 14.39
CA ALA A 425 -27.90 27.27 14.38
C ALA A 425 -28.24 25.96 15.09
N LEU A 426 -27.49 24.88 14.80
CA LEU A 426 -27.62 23.57 15.44
C LEU A 426 -27.37 23.62 16.96
N GLU A 427 -26.36 24.38 17.40
CA GLU A 427 -26.09 24.60 18.82
C GLU A 427 -27.27 25.30 19.50
N LYS A 428 -27.80 26.36 18.89
CA LYS A 428 -28.95 27.11 19.41
C LYS A 428 -30.22 26.26 19.49
N GLU A 429 -30.51 25.46 18.46
CA GLU A 429 -31.63 24.51 18.41
C GLU A 429 -31.53 23.49 19.56
N ARG A 430 -30.41 22.77 19.66
CA ARG A 430 -30.20 21.74 20.69
C ARG A 430 -30.16 22.32 22.11
N ALA A 431 -29.71 23.57 22.26
CA ALA A 431 -29.80 24.29 23.52
C ALA A 431 -31.27 24.57 23.88
N HIS A 432 -32.06 25.12 22.96
CA HIS A 432 -33.49 25.36 23.19
C HIS A 432 -34.24 24.07 23.55
N ASP A 433 -34.03 22.97 22.82
CA ASP A 433 -34.66 21.68 23.12
C ASP A 433 -34.32 21.17 24.52
N TYR A 434 -33.05 21.31 24.94
CA TYR A 434 -32.60 20.93 26.27
C TYR A 434 -33.26 21.76 27.38
N TYR A 435 -33.32 23.09 27.21
CA TYR A 435 -33.92 23.98 28.22
C TYR A 435 -35.45 23.87 28.26
N ASN A 436 -36.12 23.73 27.11
CA ASN A 436 -37.58 23.56 27.03
C ASN A 436 -38.05 22.20 27.59
N GLY A 437 -37.20 21.16 27.49
CA GLY A 437 -37.48 19.82 28.03
C GLY A 437 -37.25 19.66 29.53
N MET A 438 -36.73 20.68 30.24
CA MET A 438 -36.46 20.58 31.68
C MET A 438 -37.66 20.94 32.55
N THR A 439 -37.89 20.14 33.59
CA THR A 439 -38.81 20.50 34.68
C THR A 439 -38.19 21.58 35.57
N LYS A 440 -39.04 22.32 36.28
CA LYS A 440 -38.60 23.34 37.25
C LYS A 440 -37.62 22.78 38.29
N GLU A 441 -37.86 21.58 38.80
CA GLU A 441 -36.99 20.91 39.78
C GLU A 441 -35.62 20.53 39.19
N GLN A 442 -35.56 20.11 37.92
CA GLN A 442 -34.28 19.85 37.22
C GLN A 442 -33.49 21.14 37.02
N PHE A 443 -34.17 22.24 36.64
CA PHE A 443 -33.55 23.55 36.47
C PHE A 443 -33.00 24.11 37.79
N GLU A 444 -33.74 23.95 38.90
CA GLU A 444 -33.29 24.34 40.24
C GLU A 444 -32.07 23.51 40.72
N LYS A 445 -32.06 22.19 40.50
CA LYS A 445 -30.90 21.34 40.78
C LYS A 445 -29.68 21.71 39.94
N MET A 446 -29.87 22.09 38.68
CA MET A 446 -28.79 22.60 37.81
C MET A 446 -28.22 23.92 38.35
N GLN A 447 -29.08 24.87 38.73
CA GLN A 447 -28.67 26.15 39.35
C GLN A 447 -27.84 25.92 40.62
N GLN A 448 -28.29 25.02 41.51
CA GLN A 448 -27.57 24.66 42.73
C GLN A 448 -26.20 24.02 42.44
N PHE A 449 -26.11 23.12 41.46
CA PHE A 449 -24.85 22.49 41.04
C PHE A 449 -23.83 23.50 40.48
N ILE A 450 -24.30 24.48 39.69
CA ILE A 450 -23.46 25.56 39.16
C ILE A 450 -22.97 26.45 40.31
N ALA A 451 -23.88 26.93 41.17
CA ALA A 451 -23.53 27.77 42.31
C ALA A 451 -22.54 27.10 43.28
N GLY A 452 -22.66 25.79 43.51
CA GLY A 452 -21.72 25.03 44.32
C GLY A 452 -20.28 25.04 43.78
N ARG A 453 -20.10 25.05 42.45
CA ARG A 453 -18.77 25.10 41.80
C ARG A 453 -18.11 26.48 41.89
N SER A 454 -18.90 27.57 41.94
CA SER A 454 -18.40 28.94 42.06
C SER A 454 -17.71 29.25 43.41
N SER A 455 -17.88 28.40 44.42
CA SER A 455 -17.37 28.61 45.78
C SER A 455 -15.86 28.42 45.96
N LYS A 456 -15.15 27.84 44.98
CA LYS A 456 -13.69 27.66 45.03
C LYS A 456 -12.99 28.57 44.01
N LYS A 457 -12.37 29.65 44.52
CA LYS A 457 -11.43 30.47 43.74
C LYS A 457 -10.39 29.58 43.04
N PRO A 458 -10.11 29.77 41.74
CA PRO A 458 -8.97 29.13 41.10
C PRO A 458 -7.68 29.53 41.81
N SER A 459 -6.82 28.55 42.10
CA SER A 459 -5.45 28.80 42.53
C SER A 459 -4.70 29.49 41.40
N SER A 460 -4.40 30.79 41.55
CA SER A 460 -3.70 31.58 40.54
C SER A 460 -2.21 31.22 40.47
N LYS A 461 -1.88 30.14 39.74
CA LYS A 461 -0.56 29.85 39.18
C LYS A 461 -0.69 29.22 37.80
N LEU A 462 -0.73 30.08 36.79
CA LEU A 462 -0.18 29.86 35.45
C LEU A 462 0.91 30.91 35.28
#